data_AF-A0A8J7KTR3-F1
#
_entry.id   AF-A0A8J7KTR3-F1
#
_cell.length_a   1.000
_cell.length_b   1.000
_cell.length_c   1.000
_cell.angle_alpha   90.00
_cell.angle_beta   90.00
_cell.angle_gamma   90.00
#
_symmetry.space_group_name_H-M   'P 1'
#
loop_
_entity.id
_entity.type
_entity.pdbx_description
1 polymer ?
#
loop_
_entity_poly.entity_id
_entity_poly.type
_entity_poly.pdbx_seq_one_letter_code
_entity_poly.pdbx_strand_id
1 'polypeptide(L)'
;MKTPRPRWNRGALLSYRPSLLTSEQNRLSRKHALSQSLSNTWGVEALQLDEEAIQHQSLTLKQLRLCLPDGTWIDSAGFPALSCTVPLDQRLAQQLQQVDVLLALPSNERQCESLPHHSRVQESPAVAYSVKTPDSGFRENGVAVSSAICVRFSVDENRGYQTYPIARLNRNGQGQWEIDPSFIPSLLTFSSSPMLMVQ
;
A
#
# COMPACT_ATOMS: atom_id res chain seq x y z
N MET A 1 -9.59 16.05 17.28
CA MET A 1 -10.33 15.03 18.05
C MET A 1 -9.40 14.45 19.12
N LYS A 2 -9.85 14.24 20.38
CA LYS A 2 -9.00 13.68 21.44
C LYS A 2 -8.93 12.15 21.31
N THR A 3 -7.75 11.58 21.14
CA THR A 3 -7.55 10.12 21.14
C THR A 3 -7.39 9.65 22.59
N PRO A 4 -8.33 8.85 23.14
CA PRO A 4 -8.26 8.42 24.54
C PRO A 4 -7.12 7.40 24.72
N ARG A 5 -6.31 7.55 25.76
CA ARG A 5 -5.23 6.61 26.07
C ARG A 5 -5.82 5.29 26.61
N PRO A 6 -5.41 4.14 26.05
CA PRO A 6 -5.85 2.84 26.55
C PRO A 6 -5.30 2.62 27.98
N ARG A 7 -6.11 2.00 28.84
CA ARG A 7 -5.70 1.58 30.19
C ARG A 7 -5.70 0.06 30.26
N TRP A 8 -4.56 -0.51 30.63
CA TRP A 8 -4.39 -1.93 30.86
C TRP A 8 -4.39 -2.18 32.37
N ASN A 9 -5.44 -2.83 32.86
CA ASN A 9 -5.61 -3.14 34.28
C ASN A 9 -5.58 -4.65 34.49
N ARG A 10 -5.01 -5.09 35.61
CA ARG A 10 -5.04 -6.51 36.02
C ARG A 10 -6.50 -6.95 36.19
N GLY A 11 -6.91 -8.03 35.53
CA GLY A 11 -8.27 -8.57 35.58
C GLY A 11 -9.26 -7.96 34.59
N ALA A 12 -8.83 -7.03 33.73
CA ALA A 12 -9.69 -6.51 32.66
C ALA A 12 -9.89 -7.58 31.56
N LEU A 13 -11.13 -7.71 31.07
CA LEU A 13 -11.43 -8.54 29.91
C LEU A 13 -10.73 -7.99 28.67
N LEU A 14 -9.98 -8.84 27.97
CA LEU A 14 -9.41 -8.50 26.66
C LEU A 14 -10.55 -8.26 25.68
N SER A 15 -10.72 -7.00 25.31
CA SER A 15 -11.70 -6.57 24.30
C SER A 15 -10.97 -5.91 23.15
N TYR A 16 -11.63 -5.83 22.00
CA TYR A 16 -11.04 -5.27 20.78
C TYR A 16 -10.68 -3.77 20.90
N ARG A 17 -11.42 -3.02 21.74
CA ARG A 17 -11.30 -1.55 21.84
C ARG A 17 -9.95 -1.05 22.39
N PRO A 18 -9.42 -1.54 23.53
CA PRO A 18 -8.10 -1.14 24.01
C PRO A 18 -6.96 -1.39 23.00
N SER A 19 -7.02 -2.49 22.27
CA SER A 19 -6.03 -2.82 21.23
C SER A 19 -6.08 -1.83 20.07
N LEU A 20 -7.28 -1.49 19.59
CA LEU A 20 -7.46 -0.45 18.56
C LEU A 20 -6.94 0.92 19.00
N LEU A 21 -7.29 1.35 20.22
CA LEU A 21 -6.82 2.64 20.76
C LEU A 21 -5.31 2.67 20.94
N THR A 22 -4.69 1.55 21.32
CA THR A 22 -3.23 1.43 21.40
C THR A 22 -2.60 1.61 20.02
N SER A 23 -3.15 0.98 18.98
CA SER A 23 -2.67 1.13 17.60
C SER A 23 -2.76 2.58 17.12
N GLU A 24 -3.90 3.24 17.32
CA GLU A 24 -4.08 4.65 16.96
C GLU A 24 -3.12 5.58 17.72
N GLN A 25 -2.93 5.33 19.02
CA GLN A 25 -2.00 6.11 19.83
C GLN A 25 -0.55 5.94 19.35
N ASN A 26 -0.15 4.73 18.96
CA ASN A 26 1.16 4.45 18.40
C ASN A 26 1.35 5.16 17.05
N ARG A 27 0.36 5.11 16.16
CA ARG A 27 0.37 5.82 14.87
C ARG A 27 0.57 7.32 15.04
N LEU A 28 -0.22 7.94 15.92
CA LEU A 28 -0.10 9.37 16.21
C LEU A 28 1.27 9.73 16.81
N SER A 29 1.79 8.90 17.71
CA SER A 29 3.11 9.13 18.32
C SER A 29 4.24 9.09 17.29
N ARG A 30 4.19 8.14 16.34
CA ARG A 30 5.13 8.04 15.21
C ARG A 30 5.03 9.26 14.29
N LYS A 31 3.82 9.63 13.89
CA LYS A 31 3.58 10.82 13.04
C LYS A 31 4.15 12.08 13.70
N HIS A 32 3.88 12.29 14.99
CA HIS A 32 4.40 13.44 15.72
C HIS A 32 5.93 13.45 15.79
N ALA A 33 6.57 12.31 16.08
CA ALA A 33 8.02 12.21 16.13
C ALA A 33 8.66 12.52 14.76
N LEU A 34 8.14 11.96 13.67
CA LEU A 34 8.64 12.21 12.31
C LEU A 34 8.49 13.68 11.91
N SER A 35 7.35 14.30 12.24
CA SER A 35 7.08 15.70 11.90
C SER A 35 7.99 16.73 12.57
N GLN A 36 8.69 16.35 13.65
CA GLN A 36 9.65 17.23 14.31
C GLN A 36 11.04 17.19 13.66
N SER A 37 11.35 16.13 12.93
CA SER A 37 12.69 15.89 12.39
C SER A 37 12.77 16.10 10.87
N LEU A 38 11.66 15.96 10.15
CA LEU A 38 11.63 15.96 8.68
C LEU A 38 10.45 16.79 8.15
N SER A 39 10.71 17.61 7.13
CA SER A 39 9.68 18.36 6.42
C SER A 39 8.76 17.44 5.60
N ASN A 40 9.31 16.34 5.07
CA ASN A 40 8.57 15.28 4.40
C ASN A 40 8.75 13.96 5.18
N THR A 41 7.66 13.45 5.75
CA THR A 41 7.65 12.28 6.62
C THR A 41 7.16 11.01 5.93
N TRP A 42 6.94 11.06 4.61
CA TRP A 42 6.31 9.99 3.84
C TRP A 42 6.93 9.87 2.46
N GLY A 43 6.83 8.67 1.88
CA GLY A 43 7.39 8.37 0.57
C GLY A 43 7.87 6.92 0.44
N VAL A 44 8.44 6.63 -0.71
CA VAL A 44 9.01 5.33 -1.08
C VAL A 44 10.45 5.24 -0.55
N GLU A 45 10.76 4.12 0.11
CA GLU A 45 12.11 3.74 0.54
C GLU A 45 12.74 2.76 -0.47
N ALA A 46 11.97 1.81 -0.97
CA ALA A 46 12.43 0.88 -2.00
C ALA A 46 11.26 0.48 -2.90
N LEU A 47 11.49 0.50 -4.21
CA LEU A 47 10.56 0.00 -5.21
C LEU A 47 11.33 -0.79 -6.26
N GLN A 48 10.91 -2.03 -6.48
CA GLN A 48 11.40 -2.87 -7.56
C GLN A 48 10.21 -3.43 -8.33
N LEU A 49 10.11 -3.03 -9.58
CA LEU A 49 9.15 -3.55 -10.54
C LEU A 49 9.86 -4.54 -11.47
N ASP A 50 9.11 -5.51 -11.97
CA ASP A 50 9.65 -6.48 -12.91
C ASP A 50 9.63 -5.93 -14.35
N GLU A 51 10.77 -5.38 -14.80
CA GLU A 51 10.91 -4.80 -16.13
C GLU A 51 10.62 -5.80 -17.25
N GLU A 52 11.07 -7.05 -17.11
CA GLU A 52 10.80 -8.11 -18.09
C GLU A 52 9.30 -8.39 -18.19
N ALA A 53 8.60 -8.42 -17.06
CA ALA A 53 7.15 -8.61 -17.06
C ALA A 53 6.43 -7.45 -17.75
N ILE A 54 6.89 -6.21 -17.53
CA ILE A 54 6.29 -4.99 -18.11
C ILE A 54 6.44 -4.98 -19.63
N GLN A 55 7.59 -5.42 -20.15
CA GLN A 55 7.82 -5.61 -21.58
C GLN A 55 6.86 -6.66 -22.19
N HIS A 56 6.43 -7.64 -21.40
CA HIS A 56 5.40 -8.62 -21.77
C HIS A 56 3.97 -8.19 -21.38
N GLN A 57 3.72 -6.89 -21.28
CA GLN A 57 2.41 -6.29 -20.97
C GLN A 57 1.82 -6.72 -19.62
N SER A 58 2.66 -6.98 -18.63
CA SER A 58 2.24 -7.37 -17.29
C SER A 58 3.02 -6.62 -16.21
N LEU A 59 2.33 -6.06 -15.22
CA LEU A 59 2.97 -5.35 -14.12
C LEU A 59 3.10 -6.29 -12.91
N THR A 60 4.32 -6.64 -12.55
CA THR A 60 4.62 -7.40 -11.33
C THR A 60 5.50 -6.57 -10.41
N LEU A 61 5.11 -6.49 -9.14
CA LEU A 61 5.87 -5.79 -8.12
C LEU A 61 6.72 -6.81 -7.34
N LYS A 62 8.05 -6.68 -7.44
CA LYS A 62 9.02 -7.55 -6.76
C LYS A 62 9.27 -7.10 -5.33
N GLN A 63 9.42 -5.80 -5.10
CA GLN A 63 9.64 -5.22 -3.79
C GLN A 63 8.97 -3.85 -3.66
N LEU A 64 8.35 -3.59 -2.51
CA LEU A 64 7.85 -2.27 -2.13
C LEU A 64 8.04 -2.05 -0.64
N ARG A 65 8.77 -1.00 -0.29
CA ARG A 65 8.84 -0.47 1.08
C ARG A 65 8.56 1.02 1.04
N LEU A 66 7.55 1.46 1.79
CA LEU A 66 7.18 2.87 1.86
C LEU A 66 6.57 3.25 3.21
N CYS A 67 6.65 4.53 3.55
CA CYS A 67 5.95 5.12 4.67
C CYS A 67 4.84 6.03 4.18
N LEU A 68 3.64 5.86 4.72
CA LEU A 68 2.49 6.69 4.44
C LEU A 68 2.52 8.02 5.24
N PRO A 69 1.75 9.06 4.85
CA PRO A 69 1.67 10.34 5.56
C PRO A 69 1.22 10.26 7.03
N ASP A 70 0.63 9.14 7.42
CA ASP A 70 0.25 8.86 8.80
C ASP A 70 1.34 8.17 9.64
N GLY A 71 2.49 7.88 9.05
CA GLY A 71 3.60 7.16 9.69
C GLY A 71 3.47 5.63 9.63
N THR A 72 2.50 5.09 8.90
CA THR A 72 2.34 3.66 8.68
C THR A 72 3.35 3.15 7.66
N TRP A 73 4.12 2.12 8.02
CA TRP A 73 5.04 1.46 7.11
C TRP A 73 4.35 0.30 6.39
N ILE A 74 4.57 0.22 5.08
CA ILE A 74 4.11 -0.87 4.21
C ILE A 74 5.33 -1.55 3.63
N ASP A 75 5.37 -2.88 3.75
CA ASP A 75 6.42 -3.73 3.19
C ASP A 75 5.77 -4.88 2.42
N SER A 76 6.07 -5.03 1.13
CA SER A 76 5.57 -6.12 0.30
C SER A 76 5.85 -7.51 0.86
N ALA A 77 6.92 -7.70 1.65
CA ALA A 77 7.22 -9.00 2.28
C ALA A 77 6.10 -9.47 3.24
N GLY A 78 5.39 -8.54 3.87
CA GLY A 78 4.25 -8.83 4.75
C GLY A 78 2.90 -8.93 4.03
N PHE A 79 2.86 -8.61 2.74
CA PHE A 79 1.63 -8.42 1.95
C PHE A 79 1.75 -9.16 0.60
N PRO A 80 1.53 -10.49 0.57
CA PRO A 80 1.65 -11.27 -0.66
C PRO A 80 0.68 -10.83 -1.76
N ALA A 81 -0.41 -10.13 -1.41
CA ALA A 81 -1.33 -9.49 -2.35
C ALA A 81 -0.67 -8.43 -3.24
N LEU A 82 0.42 -7.79 -2.78
CA LEU A 82 1.16 -6.81 -3.57
C LEU A 82 2.04 -7.46 -4.64
N SER A 83 2.36 -8.75 -4.50
CA SER A 83 3.13 -9.52 -5.48
C SER A 83 2.26 -10.05 -6.64
N CYS A 84 0.97 -9.71 -6.69
CA CYS A 84 0.09 -10.13 -7.78
C CYS A 84 0.44 -9.40 -9.09
N THR A 85 0.52 -10.17 -10.18
CA THR A 85 0.72 -9.65 -11.54
C THR A 85 -0.57 -9.04 -12.09
N VAL A 86 -0.48 -7.81 -12.60
CA VAL A 86 -1.60 -7.08 -13.19
C VAL A 86 -1.42 -6.99 -14.72
N PRO A 87 -2.34 -7.56 -15.53
CA PRO A 87 -2.25 -7.47 -16.99
C PRO A 87 -2.50 -6.03 -17.46
N LEU A 88 -1.56 -5.44 -18.20
CA LEU A 88 -1.62 -4.05 -18.68
C LEU A 88 -2.48 -3.91 -19.93
N ASP A 89 -2.49 -4.94 -20.78
CA ASP A 89 -3.26 -5.03 -22.02
C ASP A 89 -4.77 -4.93 -21.82
N GLN A 90 -5.28 -5.57 -20.76
CA GLN A 90 -6.71 -5.59 -20.41
C GLN A 90 -7.14 -4.36 -19.64
N ARG A 91 -6.21 -3.69 -18.96
CA ARG A 91 -6.49 -2.58 -18.04
C ARG A 91 -6.29 -1.21 -18.66
N LEU A 92 -5.40 -1.09 -19.65
CA LEU A 92 -5.02 0.19 -20.25
C LEU A 92 -5.42 0.25 -21.72
N ALA A 93 -6.00 1.38 -22.12
CA ALA A 93 -6.36 1.62 -23.51
C ALA A 93 -5.11 1.63 -24.41
N GLN A 94 -5.24 1.16 -25.65
CA GLN A 94 -4.14 1.12 -26.63
C GLN A 94 -3.63 2.51 -27.03
N GLN A 95 -4.49 3.53 -26.94
CA GLN A 95 -4.17 4.92 -27.29
C GLN A 95 -3.40 5.65 -26.17
N LEU A 96 -3.35 5.08 -24.96
CA LEU A 96 -2.72 5.71 -23.81
C LEU A 96 -1.20 5.60 -23.92
N GLN A 97 -0.50 6.73 -23.97
CA GLN A 97 0.96 6.79 -24.11
C GLN A 97 1.70 6.81 -22.76
N GLN A 98 1.01 7.21 -21.68
CA GLN A 98 1.59 7.36 -20.36
C GLN A 98 0.54 7.02 -19.30
N VAL A 99 0.95 6.35 -18.23
CA VAL A 99 0.10 6.05 -17.07
C VAL A 99 0.89 6.08 -15.78
N ASP A 100 0.26 6.55 -14.71
CA ASP A 100 0.86 6.52 -13.37
C ASP A 100 0.38 5.26 -12.64
N VAL A 101 1.32 4.54 -12.04
CA VAL A 101 1.08 3.40 -11.16
C VAL A 101 0.90 3.92 -9.74
N LEU A 102 -0.24 3.60 -9.15
CA LEU A 102 -0.68 4.08 -7.85
C LEU A 102 -0.75 2.93 -6.85
N LEU A 103 -0.23 3.14 -5.65
CA LEU A 103 -0.61 2.34 -4.50
C LEU A 103 -1.91 2.90 -3.93
N ALA A 104 -2.95 2.08 -3.86
CA ALA A 104 -4.26 2.48 -3.40
C ALA A 104 -4.62 1.79 -2.08
N LEU A 105 -5.03 2.60 -1.09
CA LEU A 105 -5.60 2.14 0.16
C LEU A 105 -7.07 2.57 0.23
N PRO A 106 -8.01 1.70 0.64
CA PRO A 106 -9.40 2.07 0.78
C PRO A 106 -9.52 3.20 1.82
N SER A 107 -10.23 4.26 1.47
CA SER A 107 -10.42 5.39 2.39
C SER A 107 -11.25 4.95 3.59
N ASN A 108 -10.76 5.21 4.80
CA ASN A 108 -11.40 4.85 6.07
C ASN A 108 -12.79 5.48 6.29
N GLU A 109 -13.23 6.42 5.44
CA GLU A 109 -14.54 7.08 5.57
C GLU A 109 -15.73 6.12 5.46
N ARG A 110 -15.54 4.90 4.94
CA ARG A 110 -16.59 3.86 4.90
C ARG A 110 -16.46 2.78 5.99
N GLN A 111 -15.45 2.85 6.85
CA GLN A 111 -15.16 1.77 7.81
C GLN A 111 -16.01 1.84 9.09
N CYS A 112 -16.94 2.79 9.21
CA CYS A 112 -17.82 2.91 10.38
C CYS A 112 -19.11 2.08 10.27
N GLU A 113 -19.43 1.53 9.10
CA GLU A 113 -20.46 0.52 8.99
C GLU A 113 -19.78 -0.85 9.02
N SER A 114 -20.12 -1.60 10.07
CA SER A 114 -19.57 -2.92 10.37
C SER A 114 -19.58 -3.79 9.12
N LEU A 115 -18.42 -4.15 8.57
CA LEU A 115 -18.35 -5.04 7.41
C LEU A 115 -18.87 -6.43 7.83
N PRO A 116 -19.99 -6.93 7.26
CA PRO A 116 -20.31 -8.33 7.35
C PRO A 116 -19.24 -9.14 6.60
N HIS A 117 -18.86 -10.27 7.18
CA HIS A 117 -17.79 -11.17 6.75
C HIS A 117 -17.94 -11.79 5.35
N HIS A 118 -18.91 -11.37 4.54
CA HIS A 118 -19.17 -11.92 3.22
C HIS A 118 -19.70 -10.84 2.29
N SER A 119 -18.81 -10.19 1.55
CA SER A 119 -19.20 -9.42 0.37
C SER A 119 -18.07 -9.48 -0.65
N ARG A 120 -18.22 -10.42 -1.58
CA ARG A 120 -17.44 -10.51 -2.81
C ARG A 120 -17.79 -9.28 -3.65
N VAL A 121 -17.14 -8.15 -3.40
CA VAL A 121 -17.31 -6.96 -4.23
C VAL A 121 -16.57 -7.21 -5.54
N GLN A 122 -17.36 -7.29 -6.60
CA GLN A 122 -16.99 -7.52 -7.98
C GLN A 122 -16.41 -6.23 -8.60
N GLU A 123 -15.34 -5.68 -8.01
CA GLU A 123 -14.51 -4.65 -8.63
C GLU A 123 -13.07 -4.96 -8.21
N SER A 124 -12.24 -5.29 -9.20
CA SER A 124 -10.77 -5.52 -9.22
C SER A 124 -10.00 -5.69 -7.90
N PRO A 125 -9.08 -6.67 -7.84
CA PRO A 125 -8.85 -7.51 -6.67
C PRO A 125 -8.32 -6.69 -5.48
N ALA A 126 -9.24 -6.19 -4.66
CA ALA A 126 -9.00 -6.03 -3.24
C ALA A 126 -8.83 -7.44 -2.67
N VAL A 127 -7.61 -8.00 -2.77
CA VAL A 127 -7.32 -9.32 -2.21
C VAL A 127 -7.33 -9.17 -0.69
N ALA A 128 -8.46 -9.49 -0.06
CA ALA A 128 -8.51 -9.76 1.36
C ALA A 128 -7.66 -11.00 1.62
N TYR A 129 -6.48 -10.84 2.20
CA TYR A 129 -5.63 -11.96 2.59
C TYR A 129 -5.80 -12.26 4.07
N SER A 130 -6.03 -13.53 4.38
CA SER A 130 -5.98 -14.04 5.75
C SER A 130 -4.52 -14.27 6.10
N VAL A 131 -3.97 -13.49 7.04
CA VAL A 131 -2.62 -13.74 7.54
C VAL A 131 -2.73 -14.92 8.51
N LYS A 132 -2.22 -16.08 8.11
CA LYS A 132 -1.85 -17.12 9.07
C LYS A 132 -0.62 -16.62 9.82
N THR A 133 -0.82 -16.06 11.00
CA THR A 133 0.28 -15.78 11.92
C THR A 133 0.93 -17.11 12.30
N PRO A 134 2.25 -17.30 12.11
CA PRO A 134 2.94 -18.46 12.65
C PRO A 134 2.85 -18.36 14.16
N ASP A 135 2.01 -19.19 14.75
CA ASP A 135 1.65 -19.05 16.15
C ASP A 135 2.83 -19.50 17.02
N SER A 136 3.15 -18.63 17.96
CA SER A 136 3.64 -18.91 19.29
C SER A 136 2.81 -20.00 19.99
N GLY A 137 2.91 -21.26 19.54
CA GLY A 137 2.46 -22.46 20.28
C GLY A 137 0.97 -22.59 20.60
N PHE A 138 0.11 -21.65 20.20
CA PHE A 138 -1.34 -21.77 20.31
C PHE A 138 -1.98 -22.14 18.97
N ARG A 139 -3.19 -22.70 19.02
CA ARG A 139 -3.88 -23.29 17.87
C ARG A 139 -4.07 -22.24 16.77
N GLU A 140 -3.83 -22.64 15.53
CA GLU A 140 -4.01 -21.88 14.30
C GLU A 140 -5.42 -21.26 14.19
N ASN A 141 -5.60 -20.09 14.78
CA ASN A 141 -6.78 -19.26 14.56
C ASN A 141 -6.38 -18.18 13.55
N GLY A 142 -6.72 -18.41 12.28
CA GLY A 142 -6.49 -17.42 11.22
C GLY A 142 -7.22 -16.13 11.53
N VAL A 143 -6.47 -15.03 11.72
CA VAL A 143 -7.04 -13.69 11.86
C VAL A 143 -7.14 -13.09 10.46
N ALA A 144 -8.36 -12.80 10.01
CA ALA A 144 -8.59 -12.07 8.78
C ALA A 144 -8.18 -10.60 8.98
N VAL A 145 -7.01 -10.22 8.46
CA VAL A 145 -6.55 -8.83 8.43
C VAL A 145 -6.85 -8.27 7.04
N SER A 146 -8.00 -7.62 6.87
CA SER A 146 -8.37 -6.99 5.60
C SER A 146 -7.69 -5.63 5.46
N SER A 147 -6.40 -5.61 5.18
CA SER A 147 -5.75 -4.43 4.59
C SER A 147 -5.78 -4.62 3.08
N ALA A 148 -6.87 -4.17 2.43
CA ALA A 148 -7.03 -4.27 0.98
C ALA A 148 -6.17 -3.23 0.25
N ILE A 149 -4.85 -3.32 0.42
CA ILE A 149 -3.90 -2.52 -0.36
C ILE A 149 -3.83 -3.13 -1.75
N CYS A 150 -3.97 -2.32 -2.79
CA CYS A 150 -3.88 -2.78 -4.17
C CYS A 150 -3.11 -1.80 -5.06
N VAL A 151 -2.58 -2.31 -6.17
CA VAL A 151 -1.98 -1.49 -7.22
C VAL A 151 -3.09 -1.08 -8.20
N ARG A 152 -3.16 0.22 -8.51
CA ARG A 152 -4.13 0.83 -9.43
C ARG A 152 -3.43 1.74 -10.42
N PHE A 153 -4.17 2.24 -11.40
CA PHE A 153 -3.67 3.19 -12.38
C PHE A 153 -4.36 4.55 -12.25
N SER A 154 -3.71 5.62 -12.71
CA SER A 154 -4.32 6.96 -12.71
C SER A 154 -5.57 7.09 -13.56
N VAL A 155 -5.75 6.20 -14.54
CA VAL A 155 -6.94 6.12 -15.39
C VAL A 155 -8.12 5.39 -14.74
N ASP A 156 -7.90 4.67 -13.64
CA ASP A 156 -8.97 3.99 -12.90
C ASP A 156 -9.83 4.99 -12.11
N GLU A 157 -11.08 4.62 -11.79
CA GLU A 157 -11.86 5.37 -10.81
C GLU A 157 -11.28 5.19 -9.40
N ASN A 158 -10.74 6.26 -8.84
CA ASN A 158 -9.97 6.24 -7.58
C ASN A 158 -10.67 6.97 -6.41
N ARG A 159 -11.93 7.40 -6.57
CA ARG A 159 -12.68 8.20 -5.57
C ARG A 159 -12.82 7.53 -4.20
N GLY A 160 -12.79 6.20 -4.13
CA GLY A 160 -12.88 5.43 -2.89
C GLY A 160 -11.54 5.16 -2.19
N TYR A 161 -10.43 5.62 -2.76
CA TYR A 161 -9.09 5.24 -2.34
C TYR A 161 -8.22 6.46 -2.03
N GLN A 162 -7.37 6.32 -1.02
CA GLN A 162 -6.18 7.12 -0.86
C GLN A 162 -5.09 6.55 -1.75
N THR A 163 -4.70 7.30 -2.78
CA THR A 163 -3.74 6.86 -3.79
C THR A 163 -2.40 7.57 -3.64
N TYR A 164 -1.32 6.80 -3.75
CA TYR A 164 0.05 7.29 -3.70
C TYR A 164 0.78 6.88 -4.98
N PRO A 165 1.23 7.82 -5.82
CA PRO A 165 1.93 7.47 -7.05
C PRO A 165 3.32 6.91 -6.71
N ILE A 166 3.61 5.71 -7.22
CA ILE A 166 4.85 4.98 -6.93
C ILE A 166 5.76 4.85 -8.16
N ALA A 167 5.19 4.79 -9.36
CA ALA A 167 5.93 4.73 -10.62
C ALA A 167 5.10 5.33 -11.76
N ARG A 168 5.74 5.53 -12.91
CA ARG A 168 5.10 5.93 -14.16
C ARG A 168 5.57 4.99 -15.26
N LEU A 169 4.65 4.62 -16.14
CA LEU A 169 4.92 3.81 -17.32
C LEU A 169 4.65 4.65 -18.56
N ASN A 170 5.54 4.57 -19.54
CA ASN A 170 5.39 5.19 -20.86
C ASN A 170 5.36 4.12 -21.93
N ARG A 171 4.71 4.38 -23.05
CA ARG A 171 4.81 3.52 -24.24
C ARG A 171 6.03 3.92 -25.05
N ASN A 172 6.83 2.93 -25.41
CA ASN A 172 7.94 3.12 -26.34
C ASN A 172 7.43 3.18 -27.80
N GLY A 173 8.32 3.49 -28.74
CA GLY A 173 7.99 3.55 -30.18
C GLY A 173 7.52 2.23 -30.80
N GLN A 174 7.68 1.11 -30.10
CA GLN A 174 7.19 -0.22 -30.50
C GLN A 174 5.84 -0.57 -29.85
N GLY A 175 5.26 0.36 -29.07
CA GLY A 175 3.98 0.20 -28.38
C GLY A 175 4.04 -0.62 -27.09
N GLN A 176 5.23 -1.03 -26.63
CA GLN A 176 5.42 -1.72 -25.36
C GLN A 176 5.52 -0.72 -24.21
N TRP A 177 5.13 -1.16 -23.01
CA TRP A 177 5.30 -0.35 -21.80
C TRP A 177 6.73 -0.42 -21.30
N GLU A 178 7.24 0.70 -20.82
CA GLU A 178 8.53 0.82 -20.14
C GLU A 178 8.37 1.72 -18.91
N ILE A 179 9.22 1.53 -17.90
CA ILE A 179 9.24 2.39 -16.72
C ILE A 179 9.85 3.73 -17.13
N ASP A 180 9.19 4.83 -16.77
CA ASP A 180 9.72 6.17 -16.98
C ASP A 180 10.83 6.48 -15.94
N PRO A 181 12.11 6.56 -16.35
CA PRO A 181 13.21 6.82 -15.42
C PRO A 181 13.21 8.27 -14.91
N SER A 182 12.49 9.18 -15.57
CA SER A 182 12.38 10.59 -15.16
C SER A 182 11.36 10.82 -14.05
N PHE A 183 10.53 9.81 -13.76
CA PHE A 183 9.53 9.90 -12.72
C PHE A 183 10.15 9.75 -11.33
N ILE A 184 9.95 10.75 -10.49
CA ILE A 184 10.42 10.77 -9.11
C ILE A 184 9.19 10.69 -8.18
N PRO A 185 8.94 9.55 -7.50
CA PRO A 185 7.87 9.49 -6.51
C PRO A 185 8.19 10.36 -5.29
N SER A 186 7.26 10.50 -4.35
CA SER A 186 7.62 11.07 -3.05
C SER A 186 8.62 10.14 -2.37
N LEU A 187 9.83 10.61 -2.08
CA LEU A 187 10.93 9.79 -1.56
C LEU A 187 11.15 10.03 -0.07
N LEU A 188 11.44 8.95 0.67
CA LEU A 188 11.99 9.05 2.03
C LEU A 188 13.51 9.11 2.04
N THR A 189 14.15 8.50 1.04
CA THR A 189 15.60 8.38 0.94
C THR A 189 16.03 8.71 -0.47
N PHE A 190 17.13 9.43 -0.65
CA PHE A 190 17.66 9.75 -1.99
C PHE A 190 18.07 8.50 -2.77
N SER A 191 18.52 7.46 -2.08
CA SER A 191 18.88 6.16 -2.66
C SER A 191 17.70 5.39 -3.26
N SER A 192 16.46 5.83 -3.00
CA SER A 192 15.24 5.17 -3.45
C SER A 192 14.88 5.51 -4.90
N SER A 193 15.56 6.48 -5.51
CA SER A 193 15.46 6.78 -6.94
C SER A 193 16.80 6.54 -7.63
N PRO A 194 16.87 5.61 -8.59
CA PRO A 194 18.08 5.41 -9.40
C PRO A 194 18.56 6.70 -10.07
N MET A 195 17.64 7.56 -10.50
CA MET A 195 17.95 8.85 -11.14
C MET A 195 18.75 9.79 -10.23
N LEU A 196 18.51 9.76 -8.92
CA LEU A 196 19.21 10.61 -7.95
C LEU A 196 20.55 10.01 -7.47
N MET A 197 20.81 8.74 -7.80
CA MET A 197 22.07 8.06 -7.48
C MET A 197 23.13 8.15 -8.58
N VAL A 198 22.79 8.68 -9.76
CA VAL A 198 23.78 8.94 -10.82
C VAL A 198 24.51 10.23 -10.50
N GLN A 199 25.67 10.12 -9.85
CA GLN A 199 26.68 11.18 -9.72
C GLN A 199 27.93 10.82 -10.50
#